data_AF-A0A354AXD3-F1
#
_entry.id   AF-A0A354AXD3-F1
#
_cell.length_a   1.000
_cell.length_b   1.000
_cell.length_c   1.000
_cell.angle_alpha   90.00
_cell.angle_beta   90.00
_cell.angle_gamma   90.00
#
_symmetry.space_group_name_H-M   'P 1'
#
loop_
_entity.id
_entity.type
_entity.pdbx_description
1 polymer ?
#
loop_
_entity_poly.entity_id
_entity_poly.type
_entity_poly.pdbx_seq_one_letter_code
_entity_poly.pdbx_strand_id
1 'polypeptide(L)' 'AWGWAEGTEQGVVVDEVPGTHITMMAPPPVAVLAARLAGILASADDSTDASAPAAPAAFQAEAASRR' A
#
# COMPACT_ATOMS: atom_id res chain seq x y z
N ALA A 1 -15.21 -6.00 -6.69
CA ALA A 1 -14.19 -5.40 -5.82
C ALA A 1 -12.87 -6.15 -5.99
N TRP A 2 -11.73 -5.46 -5.99
CA TRP A 2 -10.39 -6.01 -6.29
C TRP A 2 -9.78 -6.86 -5.15
N GLY A 3 -10.61 -7.47 -4.30
CA GLY A 3 -10.17 -8.24 -3.13
C GLY A 3 -9.78 -7.42 -1.89
N TRP A 4 -9.89 -6.09 -1.94
CA TRP A 4 -9.49 -5.19 -0.84
C TRP A 4 -10.60 -4.81 0.14
N ALA A 5 -11.75 -5.50 0.11
CA ALA A 5 -12.92 -5.12 0.91
C ALA A 5 -12.63 -5.07 2.42
N GLU A 6 -11.99 -6.10 2.96
CA GLU A 6 -11.58 -6.14 4.37
C GLU A 6 -10.58 -5.03 4.71
N GLY A 7 -9.62 -4.76 3.82
CA GLY A 7 -8.66 -3.67 3.99
C GLY A 7 -9.33 -2.30 4.04
N THR A 8 -10.33 -2.06 3.19
CA THR A 8 -11.06 -0.78 3.18
C THR A 8 -11.86 -0.54 4.46
N GLU A 9 -12.37 -1.61 5.11
CA GLU A 9 -13.01 -1.51 6.43
C GLU A 9 -12.02 -1.14 7.54
N GLN A 10 -10.73 -1.46 7.36
CA GLN A 10 -9.63 -1.15 8.26
C GLN A 10 -8.92 0.18 7.92
N GLY A 11 -9.47 0.97 6.99
CA GLY A 11 -8.94 2.29 6.63
C GLY A 11 -7.91 2.28 5.49
N VAL A 12 -7.73 1.18 4.77
CA VAL A 12 -6.95 1.18 3.52
C VAL A 12 -7.68 2.01 2.46
N VAL A 13 -6.97 2.97 1.86
CA VAL A 13 -7.48 3.79 0.75
C VAL A 13 -7.14 3.11 -0.58
N VAL A 14 -8.14 2.96 -1.45
CA VAL A 14 -7.97 2.42 -2.80
C VAL A 14 -8.34 3.48 -3.82
N ASP A 15 -7.36 3.88 -4.63
CA ASP A 15 -7.52 4.89 -5.68
C ASP A 15 -7.28 4.30 -7.07
N GLU A 16 -8.19 4.59 -8.01
CA GLU A 16 -8.02 4.18 -9.40
C GLU A 16 -7.15 5.17 -10.18
N VAL A 17 -6.11 4.68 -10.84
CA VAL A 17 -5.16 5.47 -11.63
C VAL A 17 -5.40 5.21 -13.13
N PRO A 18 -5.33 6.24 -13.99
CA PRO A 18 -5.52 6.06 -15.42
C PRO A 18 -4.53 5.06 -16.06
N GLY A 19 -5.00 4.29 -17.03
CA GLY A 19 -4.19 3.35 -17.80
C GLY A 19 -4.29 1.90 -17.32
N THR A 20 -3.45 1.04 -17.89
CA THR A 20 -3.30 -0.36 -17.47
C THR A 20 -2.18 -0.48 -16.44
N HIS A 21 -2.02 -1.69 -15.87
CA HIS A 21 -0.94 -2.00 -14.94
C HIS A 21 0.45 -1.60 -15.45
N ILE A 22 0.69 -1.68 -16.77
CA ILE A 22 1.97 -1.30 -17.38
C ILE A 22 1.99 0.19 -17.72
N THR A 23 0.93 0.71 -18.35
CA THR A 23 0.95 2.09 -18.85
C THR A 23 0.82 3.13 -17.74
N MET A 24 0.39 2.73 -16.53
CA MET A 24 0.33 3.64 -15.37
C MET A 24 1.69 4.19 -14.96
N MET A 25 2.78 3.48 -15.28
CA MET A 25 4.16 3.89 -15.00
C MET A 25 4.80 4.71 -16.13
N ALA A 26 4.08 4.95 -17.21
CA ALA A 26 4.53 5.79 -18.32
C ALA A 26 3.77 7.13 -18.35
N PRO A 27 4.32 8.18 -18.97
CA PRO A 27 3.56 9.40 -19.23
C PRO A 27 2.36 9.16 -20.16
N PRO A 28 1.24 9.87 -19.98
CA PRO A 28 0.95 10.83 -18.90
C PRO A 28 0.54 10.25 -17.52
N PRO A 29 0.02 9.01 -17.36
CA PRO A 29 -0.46 8.50 -16.07
C PRO A 29 0.51 8.59 -14.89
N VAL A 30 1.81 8.39 -15.12
CA VAL A 30 2.82 8.38 -14.04
C VAL A 30 2.85 9.69 -13.25
N ALA A 31 2.54 10.83 -13.89
CA ALA A 31 2.48 12.12 -13.21
C ALA A 31 1.28 12.20 -12.25
N VAL A 32 0.13 11.64 -12.65
CA VAL A 32 -1.08 11.57 -11.80
C VAL A 32 -0.83 10.64 -10.61
N LEU A 33 -0.21 9.48 -10.85
CA LEU A 33 0.18 8.55 -9.79
C LEU A 33 1.13 9.22 -8.78
N ALA A 34 2.18 9.88 -9.27
CA ALA A 34 3.16 10.55 -8.42
C ALA A 34 2.53 11.66 -7.57
N ALA A 35 1.65 12.49 -8.15
CA ALA A 35 0.97 13.56 -7.42
C ALA A 35 0.09 13.02 -6.28
N ARG A 36 -0.62 11.91 -6.51
CA ARG A 36 -1.46 11.27 -5.48
C ARG A 36 -0.62 10.66 -4.36
N LEU A 37 0.42 9.90 -4.71
CA LEU A 37 1.33 9.30 -3.73
C LEU A 37 2.01 10.37 -2.87
N ALA A 38 2.42 11.49 -3.46
CA ALA A 38 3.03 12.60 -2.71
C ALA A 38 2.09 13.15 -1.61
N GLY A 39 0.79 13.32 -1.91
CA GLY A 39 -0.20 13.77 -0.92
C GLY A 39 -0.44 12.75 0.20
N ILE A 40 -0.47 11.45 -0.13
CA ILE A 40 -0.63 10.37 0.84
C ILE A 40 0.57 10.31 1.78
N LEU A 41 1.79 10.34 1.23
CA LEU A 41 3.02 10.28 2.01
C LEU A 41 3.16 11.50 2.93
N ALA A 42 2.87 12.70 2.44
CA ALA A 42 2.87 13.91 3.27
C ALA A 42 1.89 13.83 4.46
N SER A 43 0.74 13.18 4.27
CA SER A 43 -0.25 12.99 5.34
C SER A 43 0.19 11.92 6.36
N ALA A 44 0.90 10.90 5.90
CA ALA A 44 1.44 9.85 6.77
C ALA A 44 2.62 10.35 7.62
N ASP A 45 3.48 11.19 7.05
CA ASP A 45 4.62 11.79 7.76
C ASP A 45 4.15 12.69 8.92
N ASP A 46 3.09 13.48 8.72
CA ASP A 46 2.48 14.33 9.76
C ASP A 46 1.81 13.53 10.90
N SER A 47 1.49 12.25 10.64
CA SER A 47 0.87 11.35 11.63
C SER A 47 1.87 10.63 12.54
N THR A 48 3.19 10.85 12.37
CA THR A 48 4.24 10.10 13.10
C THR A 48 4.43 10.55 14.56
N ASP A 49 3.66 11.52 15.07
CA ASP A 49 3.71 11.97 16.48
C ASP A 49 2.64 11.31 17.39
N ALA A 50 1.96 10.26 16.93
CA ALA A 50 0.96 9.54 17.73
C ALA A 50 1.21 8.01 17.75
N SER A 51 2.16 7.59 18.59
CA SER A 51 2.18 6.31 19.32
C SER A 51 1.73 5.04 18.57
N ALA A 52 2.68 4.24 18.09
CA ALA A 52 2.46 2.82 17.79
C ALA A 52 3.37 1.92 18.67
N PRO A 53 2.81 0.97 19.47
CA PRO A 53 3.62 -0.10 20.04
C PRO A 53 4.06 -1.06 18.92
N ALA A 54 5.32 -1.49 19.00
CA ALA A 54 5.98 -2.34 18.02
C ALA A 54 5.19 -3.64 17.72
N ALA A 55 4.87 -3.88 16.44
CA ALA A 55 4.37 -5.16 15.98
C ALA A 55 5.49 -6.23 16.03
N PRO A 56 5.24 -7.44 16.57
CA PRO A 56 6.26 -8.48 16.61
C PRO A 56 6.45 -9.12 15.22
N ALA A 57 7.71 -9.25 14.81
CA ALA A 57 8.11 -10.00 13.63
C ALA A 57 7.95 -11.51 13.86
N ALA A 58 7.04 -12.17 13.14
CA ALA A 58 7.05 -13.62 13.00
C ALA A 58 6.29 -14.08 11.74
N PHE A 59 6.99 -14.18 10.61
CA PHE A 59 6.62 -15.09 9.54
C PHE A 59 7.80 -16.05 9.34
N GLN A 60 7.90 -17.08 10.20
CA GLN A 60 8.83 -18.17 9.97
C GLN A 60 8.25 -19.09 8.89
N ALA A 61 8.92 -19.12 7.74
CA ALA A 61 8.70 -20.13 6.72
C ALA A 61 9.35 -21.45 7.17
N GLU A 62 8.54 -22.44 7.57
CA GLU A 62 9.00 -23.82 7.72
C GLU A 62 8.51 -24.63 6.52
N ALA A 63 9.37 -24.78 5.52
CA ALA A 63 9.19 -25.73 4.42
C ALA A 63 10.01 -27.00 4.71
N ALA A 64 9.27 -28.08 4.96
CA ALA A 64 9.54 -29.47 4.57
C ALA A 64 10.99 -30.01 4.64
N SER A 65 11.25 -30.88 5.61
CA SER A 65 11.96 -32.15 5.36
C SER A 65 11.82 -33.11 6.54
N ARG A 66 10.91 -34.08 6.45
CA ARG A 66 11.02 -35.36 7.17
C ARG A 66 10.68 -36.48 6.20
N ARG A 67 11.72 -37.17 5.72
CA ARG A 67 11.65 -38.56 5.27
C ARG A 67 12.17 -39.42 6.40
#